data_AF-A0A7V8QPY9-F1
#
_entry.id   AF-A0A7V8QPY9-F1
#
_cell.length_a   1.000
_cell.length_b   1.000
_cell.length_c   1.000
_cell.angle_alpha   90.00
_cell.angle_beta   90.00
_cell.angle_gamma   90.00
#
_symmetry.space_group_name_H-M   'P 1'
#
loop_
_entity.id
_entity.type
_entity.pdbx_description
1 polymer ?
#
loop_
_entity_poly.entity_id
_entity_poly.type
_entity_poly.pdbx_seq_one_letter_code
_entity_poly.pdbx_strand_id
1 'polypeptide(L)'
;MNEYDSNRIHDIVSTIGFKKTTNKQEANCIILNTCHIREKATEKVYDEIGRIKKDFRNLKKPLVIVSGCVAQAESDEIIKREPYVDMVIGPQAYHKIGDLILNYERKRQKINETEFDTIKKFDELKKIPNSQTKISSFLTIQEGCDKFCNFCVVPYTRGPEYSRPFNQIIDEANSLVNNGVKEIVLLGQNVNAYIFQEKNKSFKFSLLIKELNNIKSLERIRYMTSHPKDMSDDLISCYKDCEKLMPILHLPVQSGSDKILKSMNRKHDKKYYLDIITKLKSVRKDIEISSDFIVGYPGETETDFQETIDLVNRVGFINSYSFIYSPRPGTPASMKETNSLSENKKRLKKLQGILENFQISSNKKYLQTFCEVLVENKLNNQPKYFGRTKYMTPVIFEADHCTPGELIKVKINSFNYNRLFGFYKSNKVEAA
;
A
#
# COMPACT_ATOMS: atom_id res chain seq x y z
N MET A 1 1.76 0.49 3.37
CA MET A 1 2.79 0.21 4.39
C MET A 1 2.91 1.34 5.40
N ASN A 2 3.31 2.55 5.00
CA ASN A 2 3.51 3.65 5.95
C ASN A 2 2.26 3.98 6.79
N GLU A 3 1.04 3.82 6.24
CA GLU A 3 -0.17 3.99 7.06
C GLU A 3 -0.26 2.95 8.19
N TYR A 4 0.02 1.68 7.89
CA TYR A 4 0.11 0.63 8.91
C TYR A 4 1.20 0.96 9.93
N ASP A 5 2.42 1.29 9.45
CA ASP A 5 3.54 1.64 10.32
C ASP A 5 3.19 2.84 11.23
N SER A 6 2.52 3.87 10.71
CA SER A 6 2.07 5.03 11.50
C SER A 6 1.03 4.67 12.55
N ASN A 7 0.09 3.75 12.25
CA ASN A 7 -0.87 3.28 13.24
C ASN A 7 -0.17 2.47 14.34
N ARG A 8 0.77 1.60 13.98
CA ARG A 8 1.54 0.83 14.96
C ARG A 8 2.45 1.71 15.82
N ILE A 9 3.07 2.74 15.22
CA ILE A 9 3.81 3.77 15.96
C ILE A 9 2.90 4.46 16.97
N HIS A 10 1.69 4.85 16.56
CA HIS A 10 0.69 5.42 17.46
C HIS A 10 0.36 4.49 18.63
N ASP A 11 0.14 3.21 18.37
CA ASP A 11 -0.16 2.21 19.41
C ASP A 11 0.99 2.12 20.42
N ILE A 12 2.25 2.11 19.94
CA ILE A 12 3.45 2.09 20.80
C ILE A 12 3.52 3.35 21.68
N VAL A 13 3.47 4.54 21.08
CA VAL A 13 3.64 5.78 21.87
C VAL A 13 2.46 6.03 22.81
N SER A 14 1.29 5.46 22.53
CA SER A 14 0.14 5.50 23.45
C SER A 14 0.42 4.76 24.77
N THR A 15 1.23 3.69 24.74
CA THR A 15 1.60 2.94 25.97
C THR A 15 2.44 3.75 26.95
N ILE A 16 3.14 4.78 26.46
CA ILE A 16 3.94 5.71 27.27
C ILE A 16 3.24 7.06 27.47
N GLY A 17 1.92 7.13 27.22
CA GLY A 17 1.07 8.26 27.59
C GLY A 17 0.83 9.32 26.52
N PHE A 18 1.37 9.18 25.30
CA PHE A 18 1.08 10.11 24.21
C PHE A 18 -0.34 9.92 23.68
N LYS A 19 -0.98 11.03 23.28
CA LYS A 19 -2.29 11.03 22.62
C LYS A 19 -2.18 11.73 21.28
N LYS A 20 -2.91 11.23 20.28
CA LYS A 20 -2.97 11.85 18.95
C LYS A 20 -3.75 13.16 19.01
N THR A 21 -3.21 14.22 18.41
CA THR A 21 -3.90 15.50 18.19
C THR A 21 -3.92 15.85 16.70
N THR A 22 -4.96 16.58 16.28
CA THR A 22 -5.05 17.20 14.95
C THR A 22 -4.54 18.64 14.95
N ASN A 23 -4.38 19.26 16.12
CA ASN A 23 -3.78 20.57 16.27
C ASN A 23 -2.26 20.44 16.39
N LYS A 24 -1.53 20.82 15.33
CA LYS A 24 -0.08 20.76 15.31
C LYS A 24 0.56 21.56 16.45
N GLN A 25 0.02 22.73 16.81
CA GLN A 25 0.64 23.63 17.79
C GLN A 25 0.56 23.13 19.24
N GLU A 26 -0.35 22.19 19.52
CA GLU A 26 -0.48 21.54 20.84
C GLU A 26 0.42 20.31 20.97
N ALA A 27 1.04 19.85 19.88
CA ALA A 27 1.82 18.62 19.90
C ALA A 27 3.12 18.80 20.68
N ASN A 28 3.38 17.90 21.63
CA ASN A 28 4.68 17.82 22.32
C ASN A 28 5.68 16.90 21.60
N CYS A 29 5.20 16.07 20.67
CA CYS A 29 6.00 15.21 19.81
C CYS A 29 5.38 15.19 18.40
N ILE A 30 6.22 15.29 17.38
CA ILE A 30 5.84 15.21 15.97
C ILE A 30 6.66 14.10 15.33
N ILE A 31 5.97 13.12 14.74
CA ILE A 31 6.57 12.00 14.03
C ILE A 31 6.24 12.10 12.55
N LEU A 32 7.27 12.27 11.71
CA LEU A 32 7.15 12.28 10.26
C LEU A 32 7.48 10.89 9.73
N ASN A 33 6.47 10.10 9.34
CA ASN A 33 6.69 8.79 8.71
C ASN A 33 6.78 8.91 7.18
N THR A 34 8.00 8.83 6.66
CA THR A 34 8.39 9.27 5.32
C THR A 34 8.46 8.14 4.30
N CYS A 35 8.31 8.44 3.01
CA CYS A 35 8.38 7.49 1.91
C CYS A 35 9.44 7.92 0.89
N HIS A 36 10.27 7.00 0.42
CA HIS A 36 11.42 7.29 -0.46
C HIS A 36 11.19 6.92 -1.94
N ILE A 37 9.97 6.50 -2.31
CA ILE A 37 9.68 5.99 -3.67
C ILE A 37 9.21 7.06 -4.65
N ARG A 38 9.00 8.31 -4.19
CA ARG A 38 8.50 9.42 -5.02
C ARG A 38 9.61 10.42 -5.34
N GLU A 39 9.50 11.09 -6.48
CA GLU A 39 10.41 12.20 -6.81
C GLU A 39 10.33 13.27 -5.71
N LYS A 40 11.49 13.83 -5.36
CA LYS A 40 11.65 14.83 -4.30
C LYS A 40 11.14 14.40 -2.92
N ALA A 41 11.27 13.11 -2.62
CA ALA A 41 10.84 12.54 -1.35
C ALA A 41 11.57 13.20 -0.17
N THR A 42 12.89 13.31 -0.28
CA THR A 42 13.77 13.97 0.69
C THR A 42 13.40 15.43 0.92
N GLU A 43 13.28 16.21 -0.15
CA GLU A 43 13.03 17.65 -0.09
C GLU A 43 11.71 17.96 0.61
N LYS A 44 10.68 17.12 0.37
CA LYS A 44 9.41 17.24 1.09
C LYS A 44 9.52 17.04 2.60
N VAL A 45 10.46 16.20 3.06
CA VAL A 45 10.71 16.03 4.50
C VAL A 45 11.31 17.30 5.07
N TYR A 46 12.33 17.87 4.41
CA TYR A 46 12.93 19.13 4.83
C TYR A 46 11.96 20.32 4.77
N ASP A 47 11.11 20.40 3.74
CA ASP A 47 10.06 21.41 3.64
C ASP A 47 9.06 21.31 4.81
N GLU A 48 8.65 20.10 5.20
CA GLU A 48 7.73 19.90 6.31
C GLU A 48 8.41 20.22 7.65
N ILE A 49 9.70 19.89 7.83
CA ILE A 49 10.47 20.32 9.02
C ILE A 49 10.57 21.85 9.07
N GLY A 50 10.80 22.52 7.95
CA GLY A 50 10.79 23.98 7.86
C GLY A 50 9.45 24.59 8.30
N ARG A 51 8.32 23.96 7.93
CA ARG A 51 6.99 24.36 8.41
C ARG A 51 6.82 24.17 9.90
N ILE A 52 7.27 23.04 10.45
CA ILE A 52 7.23 22.79 11.90
C ILE A 52 8.04 23.87 12.64
N LYS A 53 9.24 24.21 12.17
CA LYS A 53 10.06 25.28 12.76
C LYS A 53 9.33 26.63 12.77
N LYS A 54 8.59 26.94 11.70
CA LYS A 54 7.77 28.15 11.61
C LYS A 54 6.60 28.11 12.59
N ASP A 55 5.87 27.01 12.66
CA ASP A 55 4.70 26.84 13.52
C ASP A 55 5.05 26.93 15.01
N PHE A 56 6.26 26.50 15.39
CA PHE A 56 6.75 26.49 16.77
C PHE A 56 7.74 27.62 17.12
N ARG A 57 7.88 28.65 16.27
CA ARG A 57 8.86 29.74 16.48
C ARG A 57 8.72 30.44 17.84
N ASN A 58 7.50 30.59 18.33
CA ASN A 58 7.17 31.25 19.61
C ASN A 58 6.51 30.27 20.61
N LEU A 59 6.65 28.97 20.37
CA LEU A 59 6.08 27.91 21.21
C LEU A 59 7.21 27.02 21.73
N LYS A 60 6.90 26.20 22.73
CA LYS A 60 7.86 25.18 23.21
C LYS A 60 8.14 24.19 22.07
N LYS A 61 9.41 24.04 21.69
CA LYS A 61 9.85 23.07 20.67
C LYS A 61 9.29 21.67 21.01
N PRO A 62 8.63 20.98 20.07
CA PRO A 62 8.23 19.59 20.24
C PRO A 62 9.40 18.66 19.97
N LEU A 63 9.34 17.43 20.49
CA LEU A 63 10.24 16.36 20.04
C LEU A 63 9.98 16.06 18.57
N VAL A 64 10.98 16.21 17.69
CA VAL A 64 10.82 15.95 16.25
C VAL A 64 11.52 14.66 15.85
N ILE A 65 10.73 13.68 15.40
CA ILE A 65 11.18 12.35 14.98
C ILE A 65 10.92 12.18 13.49
N VAL A 66 11.95 11.81 12.72
CA VAL A 66 11.79 11.41 11.32
C VAL A 66 11.89 9.90 11.25
N SER A 67 10.87 9.24 10.70
CA SER A 67 10.84 7.79 10.50
C SER A 67 10.53 7.42 9.06
N GLY A 68 10.57 6.13 8.73
CA GLY A 68 10.24 5.59 7.41
C GLY A 68 11.42 5.52 6.45
N CYS A 69 11.14 5.39 5.15
CA CYS A 69 12.18 5.04 4.18
C CYS A 69 13.19 6.16 3.89
N VAL A 70 12.80 7.44 4.01
CA VAL A 70 13.78 8.55 3.87
C VAL A 70 14.70 8.58 5.09
N ALA A 71 14.14 8.35 6.29
CA ALA A 71 14.94 8.19 7.51
C ALA A 71 15.99 7.08 7.36
N GLN A 72 15.61 5.94 6.77
CA GLN A 72 16.58 4.86 6.50
C GLN A 72 17.63 5.24 5.45
N ALA A 73 17.21 5.92 4.37
CA ALA A 73 18.09 6.21 3.25
C ALA A 73 19.14 7.29 3.59
N GLU A 74 18.73 8.32 4.33
CA GLU A 74 19.62 9.44 4.69
C GLU A 74 20.24 9.27 6.07
N SER A 75 19.59 8.56 6.99
CA SER A 75 20.13 8.17 8.30
C SER A 75 20.80 9.36 9.01
N ASP A 76 22.11 9.31 9.25
CA ASP A 76 22.88 10.37 9.92
C ASP A 76 22.83 11.72 9.20
N GLU A 77 22.65 11.74 7.89
CA GLU A 77 22.67 12.97 7.10
C GLU A 77 21.51 13.90 7.47
N ILE A 78 20.34 13.36 7.85
CA ILE A 78 19.20 14.17 8.30
C ILE A 78 19.58 14.94 9.57
N ILE A 79 20.26 14.29 10.53
CA ILE A 79 20.65 14.90 11.80
C ILE A 79 21.70 15.99 11.59
N LYS A 80 22.66 15.74 10.67
CA LYS A 80 23.71 16.69 10.30
C LYS A 80 23.12 17.93 9.61
N ARG A 81 22.23 17.71 8.64
CA ARG A 81 21.69 18.76 7.77
C ARG A 81 20.57 19.56 8.42
N GLU A 82 19.75 18.94 9.27
CA GLU A 82 18.64 19.59 9.97
C GLU A 82 18.72 19.36 11.49
N PRO A 83 19.45 20.22 12.22
CA PRO A 83 19.61 20.08 13.66
C PRO A 83 18.32 20.18 14.48
N TYR A 84 17.19 20.61 13.89
CA TYR A 84 15.90 20.60 14.55
C TYR A 84 15.34 19.19 14.78
N VAL A 85 15.79 18.20 14.00
CA VAL A 85 15.45 16.78 14.20
C VAL A 85 16.20 16.22 15.41
N ASP A 86 15.45 15.53 16.26
CA ASP A 86 15.92 14.92 17.51
C ASP A 86 16.20 13.43 17.35
N MET A 87 15.41 12.74 16.52
CA MET A 87 15.57 11.31 16.26
C MET A 87 15.33 10.95 14.81
N VAL A 88 16.11 9.99 14.31
CA VAL A 88 15.91 9.33 13.02
C VAL A 88 15.71 7.85 13.27
N ILE A 89 14.60 7.28 12.79
CA ILE A 89 14.22 5.88 13.08
C ILE A 89 13.81 5.15 11.80
N GLY A 90 14.54 4.11 11.43
CA GLY A 90 14.27 3.28 10.26
C GLY A 90 12.93 2.54 10.33
N PRO A 91 12.34 2.13 9.18
CA PRO A 91 11.04 1.46 9.13
C PRO A 91 11.04 0.08 9.80
N GLN A 92 12.20 -0.53 10.03
CA GLN A 92 12.33 -1.82 10.72
C GLN A 92 12.69 -1.68 12.20
N ALA A 93 12.90 -0.46 12.70
CA ALA A 93 13.31 -0.21 14.07
C ALA A 93 12.26 0.54 14.92
N TYR A 94 11.12 0.93 14.33
CA TYR A 94 10.14 1.78 15.04
C TYR A 94 9.50 1.15 16.29
N HIS A 95 9.62 -0.16 16.50
CA HIS A 95 9.19 -0.79 17.76
C HIS A 95 9.92 -0.23 18.98
N LYS A 96 11.14 0.28 18.79
CA LYS A 96 11.97 0.89 19.85
C LYS A 96 11.53 2.32 20.19
N ILE A 97 10.61 2.94 19.44
CA ILE A 97 10.32 4.38 19.54
C ILE A 97 9.89 4.81 20.95
N GLY A 98 9.13 3.98 21.66
CA GLY A 98 8.72 4.27 23.04
C GLY A 98 9.91 4.44 23.98
N ASP A 99 10.81 3.46 23.99
CA ASP A 99 12.02 3.48 24.81
C ASP A 99 12.96 4.63 24.41
N LEU A 100 13.09 4.90 23.11
CA LEU A 100 13.91 6.00 22.60
C LEU A 100 13.39 7.36 23.07
N ILE A 101 12.06 7.56 23.07
CA ILE A 101 11.43 8.78 23.60
C ILE A 101 11.76 8.95 25.10
N LEU A 102 11.52 7.92 25.91
CA LEU A 102 11.78 7.97 27.35
C LEU A 102 13.27 8.18 27.69
N ASN A 103 14.17 7.67 26.84
CA ASN A 103 15.61 7.86 26.99
C ASN A 103 16.04 9.29 26.62
N TYR A 104 15.46 9.85 25.55
CA TYR A 104 15.73 11.23 25.15
C TYR A 104 15.25 12.24 26.19
N GLU A 105 14.11 12.01 26.83
CA GLU A 105 13.63 12.90 27.91
C GLU A 105 14.62 13.00 29.07
N ARG A 106 15.35 11.92 29.35
CA ARG A 106 16.37 11.84 30.41
C ARG A 106 17.73 12.40 29.97
N LYS A 107 18.22 12.04 28.78
CA LYS A 107 19.60 12.32 28.35
C LYS A 107 19.74 13.51 27.39
N ARG A 108 18.66 13.92 26.71
CA ARG A 108 18.64 14.97 25.68
C ARG A 108 19.67 14.78 24.55
N GLN A 109 20.01 13.53 24.26
CA GLN A 109 20.93 13.17 23.18
C GLN A 109 20.14 12.79 21.93
N LYS A 110 20.60 13.26 20.77
CA LYS A 110 20.03 12.86 19.48
C LYS A 110 20.28 11.38 19.20
N ILE A 111 19.34 10.75 18.53
CA ILE A 111 19.36 9.30 18.30
C ILE A 111 19.21 9.00 16.81
N ASN A 112 20.05 8.12 16.30
CA ASN A 112 19.86 7.49 15.01
C ASN A 112 19.71 5.98 15.22
N GLU A 113 18.56 5.45 14.87
CA GLU A 113 18.22 4.03 14.98
C GLU A 113 17.70 3.55 13.62
N THR A 114 18.62 3.24 12.71
CA THR A 114 18.33 2.73 11.36
C THR A 114 18.81 1.31 11.14
N GLU A 115 19.11 0.56 12.21
CA GLU A 115 19.47 -0.85 12.10
C GLU A 115 18.24 -1.71 11.80
N PHE A 116 18.43 -2.72 10.94
CA PHE A 116 17.36 -3.64 10.57
C PHE A 116 17.16 -4.69 11.67
N ASP A 117 16.06 -4.58 12.41
CA ASP A 117 15.74 -5.45 13.55
C ASP A 117 14.31 -6.02 13.42
N THR A 118 14.00 -6.52 12.23
CA THR A 118 12.64 -6.93 11.80
C THR A 118 12.06 -8.06 12.66
N ILE A 119 12.88 -9.01 13.10
CA ILE A 119 12.42 -10.12 13.94
C ILE A 119 11.94 -9.57 15.29
N LYS A 120 12.81 -8.85 16.02
CA LYS A 120 12.44 -8.27 17.31
C LYS A 120 11.29 -7.28 17.18
N LYS A 121 11.23 -6.52 16.08
CA LYS A 121 10.10 -5.64 15.78
C LYS A 121 8.77 -6.37 15.87
N PHE A 122 8.59 -7.48 15.17
CA PHE A 122 7.33 -8.20 15.22
C PHE A 122 7.11 -8.95 16.54
N ASP A 123 8.18 -9.38 17.21
CA ASP A 123 8.11 -9.93 18.57
C ASP A 123 7.68 -8.91 19.64
N GLU A 124 7.98 -7.64 19.47
CA GLU A 124 7.47 -6.57 20.35
C GLU A 124 6.07 -6.13 19.93
N LEU A 125 5.82 -5.99 18.62
CA LEU A 125 4.50 -5.59 18.12
C LEU A 125 3.41 -6.58 18.49
N LYS A 126 3.66 -7.88 18.56
CA LYS A 126 2.64 -8.86 18.98
C LYS A 126 2.15 -8.65 20.41
N LYS A 127 2.92 -7.95 21.26
CA LYS A 127 2.57 -7.65 22.65
C LYS A 127 1.63 -6.45 22.77
N ILE A 128 1.52 -5.63 21.72
CA ILE A 128 0.73 -4.40 21.70
C ILE A 128 -0.47 -4.64 20.79
N PRO A 129 -1.72 -4.57 21.30
CA PRO A 129 -2.90 -4.72 20.47
C PRO A 129 -2.91 -3.75 19.28
N ASN A 130 -3.42 -4.19 18.13
CA ASN A 130 -3.66 -3.30 17.00
C ASN A 130 -4.98 -2.57 17.24
N SER A 131 -4.92 -1.26 17.52
CA SER A 131 -6.10 -0.50 17.95
C SER A 131 -6.96 -0.01 16.78
N GLN A 132 -6.71 -0.48 15.56
CA GLN A 132 -7.44 -0.01 14.39
C GLN A 132 -8.89 -0.48 14.39
N THR A 133 -9.80 0.46 14.12
CA THR A 133 -11.25 0.25 14.08
C THR A 133 -11.88 0.60 12.73
N LYS A 134 -11.06 0.96 11.72
CA LYS A 134 -11.53 1.20 10.34
C LYS A 134 -12.17 -0.06 9.76
N ILE A 135 -13.22 0.11 8.96
CA ILE A 135 -13.90 -1.01 8.28
C ILE A 135 -12.97 -1.79 7.35
N SER A 136 -12.09 -1.09 6.61
CA SER A 136 -11.00 -1.70 5.83
C SER A 136 -9.66 -1.39 6.50
N SER A 137 -8.91 -2.42 6.86
CA SER A 137 -7.66 -2.31 7.61
C SER A 137 -6.50 -2.97 6.88
N PHE A 138 -5.33 -2.35 6.96
CA PHE A 138 -4.10 -2.92 6.46
C PHE A 138 -3.49 -3.87 7.48
N LEU A 139 -2.98 -5.01 7.00
CA LEU A 139 -2.24 -5.98 7.83
C LEU A 139 -0.95 -6.37 7.12
N THR A 140 0.19 -5.97 7.68
CA THR A 140 1.51 -6.34 7.13
C THR A 140 1.77 -7.82 7.35
N ILE A 141 2.16 -8.58 6.34
CA ILE A 141 2.50 -10.02 6.47
C ILE A 141 3.98 -10.31 6.23
N GLN A 142 4.66 -9.40 5.56
CA GLN A 142 6.03 -9.55 5.12
C GLN A 142 6.68 -8.16 5.04
N GLU A 143 7.98 -8.08 5.30
CA GLU A 143 8.78 -6.86 5.06
C GLU A 143 10.03 -7.17 4.24
N GLY A 144 10.56 -6.16 3.56
CA GLY A 144 11.75 -6.32 2.72
C GLY A 144 11.47 -7.08 1.42
N CYS A 145 12.46 -7.15 0.55
CA CYS A 145 12.30 -7.73 -0.78
C CYS A 145 13.62 -8.17 -1.40
N ASP A 146 13.70 -9.42 -1.85
CA ASP A 146 14.91 -10.01 -2.43
C ASP A 146 14.90 -10.03 -3.97
N LYS A 147 14.00 -9.26 -4.61
CA LYS A 147 13.93 -9.21 -6.08
C LYS A 147 15.04 -8.38 -6.72
N PHE A 148 15.62 -7.44 -5.99
CA PHE A 148 16.68 -6.53 -6.47
C PHE A 148 16.39 -5.99 -7.89
N CYS A 149 15.17 -5.50 -8.12
CA CYS A 149 14.85 -4.82 -9.38
C CYS A 149 15.74 -3.58 -9.51
N ASN A 150 16.35 -3.38 -10.69
CA ASN A 150 17.42 -2.39 -10.86
C ASN A 150 17.04 -0.93 -10.59
N PHE A 151 15.73 -0.63 -10.54
CA PHE A 151 15.18 0.69 -10.23
C PHE A 151 14.70 0.85 -8.77
N CYS A 152 14.68 -0.23 -7.99
CA CYS A 152 13.95 -0.27 -6.74
C CYS A 152 14.88 -0.05 -5.53
N VAL A 153 14.55 0.93 -4.70
CA VAL A 153 15.32 1.26 -3.49
C VAL A 153 14.95 0.40 -2.27
N VAL A 154 13.89 -0.40 -2.39
CA VAL A 154 13.32 -1.18 -1.28
C VAL A 154 14.34 -2.09 -0.59
N PRO A 155 15.16 -2.90 -1.29
CA PRO A 155 16.10 -3.80 -0.62
C PRO A 155 17.08 -3.05 0.29
N TYR A 156 17.43 -1.82 -0.08
CA TYR A 156 18.36 -0.96 0.67
C TYR A 156 17.70 -0.18 1.80
N THR A 157 16.38 0.03 1.75
CA THR A 157 15.65 0.87 2.73
C THR A 157 14.71 0.09 3.63
N ARG A 158 14.48 -1.19 3.34
CA ARG A 158 13.66 -2.11 4.12
C ARG A 158 14.29 -3.51 4.22
N GLY A 159 15.59 -3.62 3.96
CA GLY A 159 16.35 -4.85 4.18
C GLY A 159 15.89 -6.07 3.37
N PRO A 160 16.40 -7.26 3.75
CA PRO A 160 16.08 -8.52 3.11
C PRO A 160 14.63 -8.93 3.36
N GLU A 161 14.13 -9.83 2.52
CA GLU A 161 12.79 -10.40 2.66
C GLU A 161 12.62 -11.16 3.98
N TYR A 162 11.58 -10.80 4.74
CA TYR A 162 11.20 -11.44 5.99
C TYR A 162 9.69 -11.68 6.03
N SER A 163 9.30 -12.95 6.08
CA SER A 163 7.91 -13.36 6.30
C SER A 163 7.61 -13.42 7.80
N ARG A 164 6.54 -12.75 8.24
CA ARG A 164 6.11 -12.80 9.64
C ARG A 164 5.65 -14.22 10.02
N PRO A 165 5.74 -14.61 11.31
CA PRO A 165 5.19 -15.88 11.77
C PRO A 165 3.69 -15.99 11.49
N PHE A 166 3.28 -17.15 10.97
CA PHE A 166 1.90 -17.40 10.51
C PHE A 166 0.84 -17.10 11.57
N ASN A 167 1.01 -17.66 12.78
CA ASN A 167 0.03 -17.50 13.87
C ASN A 167 -0.07 -16.03 14.33
N GLN A 168 1.03 -15.26 14.33
CA GLN A 168 0.97 -13.84 14.67
C GLN A 168 0.11 -13.04 13.70
N ILE A 169 0.09 -13.41 12.41
CA ILE A 169 -0.76 -12.77 11.41
C ILE A 169 -2.22 -13.13 11.65
N ILE A 170 -2.52 -14.40 11.92
CA ILE A 170 -3.88 -14.87 12.20
C ILE A 170 -4.44 -14.23 13.48
N ASP A 171 -3.65 -14.16 14.54
CA ASP A 171 -4.04 -13.54 15.81
C ASP A 171 -4.33 -12.04 15.63
N GLU A 172 -3.48 -11.32 14.89
CA GLU A 172 -3.71 -9.91 14.58
C GLU A 172 -4.93 -9.71 13.68
N ALA A 173 -5.16 -10.59 12.70
CA ALA A 173 -6.36 -10.56 11.86
C ALA A 173 -7.64 -10.78 12.67
N ASN A 174 -7.66 -11.74 13.59
CA ASN A 174 -8.79 -11.97 14.49
C ASN A 174 -9.02 -10.77 15.41
N SER A 175 -7.97 -10.17 15.96
CA SER A 175 -8.06 -8.94 16.76
C SER A 175 -8.68 -7.78 15.99
N LEU A 176 -8.23 -7.55 14.75
CA LEU A 176 -8.81 -6.56 13.84
C LEU A 176 -10.31 -6.83 13.58
N VAL A 177 -10.68 -8.07 13.28
CA VAL A 177 -12.07 -8.43 13.03
C VAL A 177 -12.93 -8.23 14.29
N ASN A 178 -12.41 -8.55 15.47
CA ASN A 178 -13.09 -8.29 16.75
C ASN A 178 -13.29 -6.80 17.02
N ASN A 179 -12.42 -5.93 16.49
CA ASN A 179 -12.58 -4.47 16.53
C ASN A 179 -13.60 -3.93 15.50
N GLY A 180 -14.25 -4.79 14.73
CA GLY A 180 -15.25 -4.41 13.73
C GLY A 180 -14.73 -4.27 12.30
N VAL A 181 -13.48 -4.66 12.03
CA VAL A 181 -12.92 -4.68 10.66
C VAL A 181 -13.67 -5.72 9.81
N LYS A 182 -14.07 -5.32 8.60
CA LYS A 182 -14.77 -6.16 7.63
C LYS A 182 -13.94 -6.49 6.40
N GLU A 183 -12.90 -5.72 6.12
CA GLU A 183 -11.95 -5.98 5.05
C GLU A 183 -10.52 -5.94 5.58
N ILE A 184 -9.74 -6.98 5.29
CA ILE A 184 -8.30 -7.01 5.55
C ILE A 184 -7.55 -6.91 4.22
N VAL A 185 -6.66 -5.92 4.12
CA VAL A 185 -5.75 -5.74 3.00
C VAL A 185 -4.35 -6.14 3.44
N LEU A 186 -3.89 -7.30 2.99
CA LEU A 186 -2.57 -7.84 3.29
C LEU A 186 -1.49 -7.03 2.57
N LEU A 187 -0.46 -6.64 3.32
CA LEU A 187 0.63 -5.79 2.84
C LEU A 187 1.99 -6.46 2.97
N GLY A 188 2.87 -6.10 2.04
CA GLY A 188 4.29 -6.44 2.03
C GLY A 188 4.94 -5.78 0.83
N GLN A 189 6.25 -5.91 0.67
CA GLN A 189 6.93 -5.46 -0.55
C GLN A 189 6.84 -6.49 -1.69
N ASN A 190 6.50 -7.74 -1.37
CA ASN A 190 6.20 -8.80 -2.32
C ASN A 190 5.31 -9.89 -1.69
N VAL A 191 4.03 -9.59 -1.47
CA VAL A 191 3.14 -10.41 -0.62
C VAL A 191 2.98 -11.85 -1.08
N ASN A 192 3.01 -12.10 -2.38
CA ASN A 192 2.83 -13.44 -2.92
C ASN A 192 4.10 -14.31 -2.86
N ALA A 193 5.22 -13.78 -2.37
CA ALA A 193 6.37 -14.59 -1.97
C ALA A 193 6.29 -15.10 -0.53
N TYR A 194 5.27 -14.68 0.25
CA TYR A 194 5.15 -15.07 1.64
C TYR A 194 5.24 -16.59 1.83
N ILE A 195 6.24 -16.98 2.62
CA ILE A 195 6.47 -18.35 3.06
C ILE A 195 7.10 -18.29 4.45
N PHE A 196 6.44 -18.93 5.41
CA PHE A 196 6.98 -19.09 6.76
C PHE A 196 7.26 -20.57 7.02
N GLN A 197 8.44 -20.87 7.55
CA GLN A 197 8.85 -22.21 7.93
C GLN A 197 8.89 -22.31 9.45
N GLU A 198 8.17 -23.30 10.00
CA GLU A 198 8.20 -23.60 11.44
C GLU A 198 8.35 -25.10 11.61
N LYS A 199 9.49 -25.53 12.18
CA LYS A 199 9.87 -26.94 12.29
C LYS A 199 9.79 -27.62 10.91
N ASN A 200 8.94 -28.64 10.76
CA ASN A 200 8.74 -29.39 9.51
C ASN A 200 7.50 -28.93 8.72
N LYS A 201 6.89 -27.78 9.06
CA LYS A 201 5.72 -27.22 8.37
C LYS A 201 6.10 -25.97 7.59
N SER A 202 5.56 -25.86 6.37
CA SER A 202 5.68 -24.68 5.53
C SER A 202 4.31 -24.05 5.31
N PHE A 203 4.21 -22.77 5.62
CA PHE A 203 2.99 -21.98 5.48
C PHE A 203 3.18 -21.01 4.32
N LYS A 204 2.51 -21.29 3.19
CA LYS A 204 2.53 -20.43 2.00
C LYS A 204 1.45 -19.35 2.07
N PHE A 205 1.56 -18.35 1.21
CA PHE A 205 0.57 -17.29 1.08
C PHE A 205 -0.85 -17.80 0.78
N SER A 206 -0.98 -18.84 -0.04
CA SER A 206 -2.26 -19.50 -0.35
C SER A 206 -2.98 -20.03 0.91
N LEU A 207 -2.24 -20.64 1.84
CA LEU A 207 -2.78 -21.13 3.10
C LEU A 207 -3.23 -19.97 4.00
N LEU A 208 -2.48 -18.87 4.03
CA LEU A 208 -2.86 -17.68 4.79
C LEU A 208 -4.19 -17.11 4.31
N ILE A 209 -4.39 -16.99 2.99
CA ILE A 209 -5.66 -16.55 2.41
C ILE A 209 -6.81 -17.50 2.82
N LYS A 210 -6.58 -18.81 2.75
CA LYS A 210 -7.59 -19.82 3.12
C LYS A 210 -7.99 -19.72 4.59
N GLU A 211 -7.04 -19.54 5.51
CA GLU A 211 -7.35 -19.36 6.92
C GLU A 211 -8.11 -18.06 7.19
N LEU A 212 -7.70 -16.95 6.57
CA LEU A 212 -8.45 -15.69 6.67
C LEU A 212 -9.87 -15.82 6.09
N ASN A 213 -10.05 -16.59 5.02
CA ASN A 213 -11.36 -16.83 4.42
C ASN A 213 -12.32 -17.53 5.39
N ASN A 214 -11.80 -18.36 6.29
CA ASN A 214 -12.59 -19.07 7.30
C ASN A 214 -13.04 -18.18 8.47
N ILE A 215 -12.50 -16.95 8.62
CA ILE A 215 -12.92 -16.03 9.69
C ILE A 215 -14.34 -15.52 9.44
N LYS A 216 -15.31 -15.98 10.23
CA LYS A 216 -16.75 -15.76 10.00
C LYS A 216 -17.15 -14.29 9.80
N SER A 217 -16.65 -13.38 10.65
CA SER A 217 -17.04 -11.97 10.65
C SER A 217 -16.26 -11.08 9.66
N LEU A 218 -15.28 -11.65 8.94
CA LEU A 218 -14.54 -11.00 7.88
C LEU A 218 -15.30 -11.16 6.55
N GLU A 219 -15.47 -10.08 5.81
CA GLU A 219 -16.23 -10.06 4.55
C GLU A 219 -15.32 -10.09 3.32
N ARG A 220 -14.17 -9.40 3.39
CA ARG A 220 -13.28 -9.22 2.24
C ARG A 220 -11.81 -9.39 2.61
N ILE A 221 -11.08 -10.04 1.71
CA ILE A 221 -9.63 -10.17 1.72
C ILE A 221 -9.11 -9.54 0.44
N ARG A 222 -8.09 -8.70 0.58
CA ARG A 222 -7.27 -8.22 -0.53
C ARG A 222 -5.82 -8.36 -0.17
N TYR A 223 -4.99 -8.21 -1.17
CA TYR A 223 -3.58 -8.00 -0.98
C TYR A 223 -3.06 -7.05 -2.05
N MET A 224 -1.98 -6.35 -1.72
CA MET A 224 -1.32 -5.44 -2.65
C MET A 224 0.17 -5.74 -2.70
N THR A 225 0.78 -5.37 -3.83
CA THR A 225 2.21 -5.50 -4.09
C THR A 225 2.64 -6.95 -4.31
N SER A 226 2.37 -7.44 -5.53
CA SER A 226 2.71 -8.80 -5.97
C SER A 226 3.80 -8.79 -7.03
N HIS A 227 4.52 -9.89 -7.19
CA HIS A 227 5.46 -10.09 -8.28
C HIS A 227 5.00 -11.24 -9.20
N PRO A 228 4.99 -11.07 -10.54
CA PRO A 228 4.55 -12.12 -11.49
C PRO A 228 5.21 -13.47 -11.25
N LYS A 229 6.52 -13.49 -11.01
CA LYS A 229 7.30 -14.73 -10.75
C LYS A 229 6.81 -15.56 -9.54
N ASP A 230 6.12 -14.93 -8.58
CA ASP A 230 5.63 -15.61 -7.37
C ASP A 230 4.11 -15.87 -7.43
N MET A 231 3.50 -15.78 -8.62
CA MET A 231 2.11 -16.22 -8.83
C MET A 231 2.08 -17.74 -9.07
N SER A 232 2.08 -18.50 -7.99
CA SER A 232 2.00 -19.96 -8.02
C SER A 232 0.58 -20.48 -8.31
N ASP A 233 0.47 -21.72 -8.80
CA ASP A 233 -0.83 -22.31 -9.16
C ASP A 233 -1.77 -22.50 -7.95
N ASP A 234 -1.22 -22.73 -6.74
CA ASP A 234 -2.00 -22.81 -5.51
C ASP A 234 -2.56 -21.45 -5.08
N LEU A 235 -1.83 -20.35 -5.33
CA LEU A 235 -2.34 -19.00 -5.13
C LEU A 235 -3.42 -18.65 -6.16
N ILE A 236 -3.21 -19.00 -7.44
CA ILE A 236 -4.22 -18.82 -8.49
C ILE A 236 -5.51 -19.55 -8.12
N SER A 237 -5.41 -20.78 -7.60
CA SER A 237 -6.57 -21.57 -7.17
C SER A 237 -7.37 -20.92 -6.04
N CYS A 238 -6.75 -20.09 -5.20
CA CYS A 238 -7.47 -19.34 -4.16
C CYS A 238 -8.52 -18.39 -4.74
N TYR A 239 -8.34 -17.86 -5.96
CA TYR A 239 -9.38 -17.02 -6.60
C TYR A 239 -10.64 -17.79 -6.96
N LYS A 240 -10.56 -19.11 -7.12
CA LYS A 240 -11.70 -20.01 -7.30
C LYS A 240 -12.30 -20.42 -5.96
N ASP A 241 -11.45 -20.79 -5.00
CA ASP A 241 -11.89 -21.49 -3.78
C ASP A 241 -12.23 -20.55 -2.61
N CYS A 242 -11.70 -19.32 -2.59
CA CYS A 242 -11.88 -18.37 -1.48
C CYS A 242 -12.83 -17.23 -1.88
N GLU A 243 -14.10 -17.34 -1.47
CA GLU A 243 -15.15 -16.37 -1.82
C GLU A 243 -14.84 -14.95 -1.33
N LYS A 244 -14.21 -14.82 -0.16
CA LYS A 244 -13.83 -13.52 0.43
C LYS A 244 -12.62 -12.90 -0.25
N LEU A 245 -11.85 -13.66 -1.05
CA LEU A 245 -10.78 -13.10 -1.85
C LEU A 245 -11.37 -12.31 -3.02
N MET A 246 -11.16 -11.00 -3.00
CA MET A 246 -11.79 -10.10 -3.97
C MET A 246 -11.19 -10.25 -5.38
N PRO A 247 -12.00 -10.12 -6.45
CA PRO A 247 -11.62 -10.37 -7.84
C PRO A 247 -10.78 -9.24 -8.47
N ILE A 248 -9.86 -8.66 -7.72
CA ILE A 248 -8.92 -7.69 -8.25
C ILE A 248 -7.51 -8.01 -7.79
N LEU A 249 -6.62 -8.18 -8.76
CA LEU A 249 -5.22 -8.46 -8.51
C LEU A 249 -4.37 -7.28 -8.95
N HIS A 250 -3.57 -6.75 -8.03
CA HIS A 250 -2.48 -5.85 -8.37
C HIS A 250 -1.22 -6.64 -8.69
N LEU A 251 -0.88 -6.72 -9.98
CA LEU A 251 0.25 -7.48 -10.52
C LEU A 251 1.13 -6.61 -11.42
N PRO A 252 2.00 -5.77 -10.82
CA PRO A 252 2.90 -4.89 -11.57
C PRO A 252 3.78 -5.60 -12.60
N VAL A 253 3.62 -5.28 -13.88
CA VAL A 253 4.52 -5.72 -14.95
C VAL A 253 5.69 -4.76 -15.17
N GLN A 254 5.49 -3.47 -14.90
CA GLN A 254 6.43 -2.35 -15.11
C GLN A 254 6.65 -1.95 -16.58
N SER A 255 6.79 -2.91 -17.49
CA SER A 255 6.92 -2.66 -18.94
C SER A 255 6.36 -3.84 -19.74
N GLY A 256 5.93 -3.62 -20.99
CA GLY A 256 5.57 -4.70 -21.90
C GLY A 256 6.70 -5.13 -22.85
N SER A 257 7.90 -4.57 -22.73
CA SER A 257 9.07 -4.97 -23.52
C SER A 257 9.96 -5.95 -22.76
N ASP A 258 10.26 -7.10 -23.36
CA ASP A 258 11.12 -8.12 -22.75
C ASP A 258 12.57 -7.62 -22.56
N LYS A 259 13.04 -6.78 -23.48
CA LYS A 259 14.33 -6.10 -23.39
C LYS A 259 14.38 -5.22 -22.13
N ILE A 260 13.34 -4.43 -21.89
CA ILE A 260 13.25 -3.53 -20.73
C ILE A 260 13.02 -4.30 -19.44
N LEU A 261 12.15 -5.30 -19.43
CA LEU A 261 11.94 -6.20 -18.29
C LEU A 261 13.24 -6.89 -17.84
N LYS A 262 14.05 -7.36 -18.80
CA LYS A 262 15.38 -7.93 -18.53
C LYS A 262 16.32 -6.87 -17.95
N SER A 263 16.37 -5.66 -18.52
CA SER A 263 17.18 -4.54 -18.03
C SER A 263 16.76 -4.04 -16.64
N MET A 264 15.49 -4.22 -16.27
CA MET A 264 14.92 -3.95 -14.95
C MET A 264 15.18 -5.07 -13.92
N ASN A 265 15.72 -6.21 -14.35
CA ASN A 265 15.90 -7.43 -13.54
C ASN A 265 14.56 -8.04 -13.05
N ARG A 266 13.54 -8.08 -13.91
CA ARG A 266 12.19 -8.59 -13.54
C ARG A 266 12.06 -10.12 -13.48
N LYS A 267 13.01 -10.87 -14.06
CA LYS A 267 13.02 -12.35 -14.06
C LYS A 267 11.74 -13.00 -14.64
N HIS A 268 11.03 -12.29 -15.51
CA HIS A 268 9.93 -12.81 -16.34
C HIS A 268 9.86 -11.99 -17.63
N ASP A 269 9.17 -12.53 -18.62
CA ASP A 269 8.87 -11.88 -19.89
C ASP A 269 7.36 -11.67 -20.07
N LYS A 270 6.99 -11.05 -21.18
CA LYS A 270 5.61 -10.75 -21.57
C LYS A 270 4.76 -12.00 -21.73
N LYS A 271 5.33 -13.07 -22.29
CA LYS A 271 4.62 -14.35 -22.51
C LYS A 271 4.23 -14.95 -21.16
N TYR A 272 5.18 -15.08 -20.25
CA TYR A 272 4.96 -15.59 -18.90
C TYR A 272 3.88 -14.80 -18.16
N TYR A 273 3.90 -13.46 -18.29
CA TYR A 273 2.89 -12.59 -17.70
C TYR A 273 1.48 -12.84 -18.27
N LEU A 274 1.35 -12.98 -19.59
CA LEU A 274 0.08 -13.29 -20.25
C LEU A 274 -0.44 -14.69 -19.91
N ASP A 275 0.45 -15.66 -19.73
CA ASP A 275 0.10 -17.02 -19.30
C ASP A 275 -0.52 -17.00 -17.89
N ILE A 276 0.04 -16.21 -16.95
CA ILE A 276 -0.54 -16.02 -15.61
C ILE A 276 -1.95 -15.43 -15.71
N ILE A 277 -2.14 -14.39 -16.52
CA ILE A 277 -3.45 -13.75 -16.70
C ILE A 277 -4.46 -14.75 -17.27
N THR A 278 -4.05 -15.57 -18.22
CA THR A 278 -4.90 -16.58 -18.83
C THR A 278 -5.35 -17.61 -17.80
N LYS A 279 -4.43 -18.10 -16.95
CA LYS A 279 -4.75 -18.99 -15.83
C LYS A 279 -5.69 -18.33 -14.81
N LEU A 280 -5.47 -17.07 -14.46
CA LEU A 280 -6.36 -16.34 -13.55
C LEU A 280 -7.78 -16.20 -14.10
N LYS A 281 -7.91 -15.81 -15.38
CA LYS A 281 -9.22 -15.68 -16.04
C LYS A 281 -9.94 -17.02 -16.23
N SER A 282 -9.21 -18.14 -16.33
CA SER A 282 -9.81 -19.47 -16.43
C SER A 282 -10.41 -19.95 -15.12
N VAL A 283 -9.78 -19.64 -13.98
CA VAL A 283 -10.29 -19.99 -12.65
C VAL A 283 -11.32 -18.99 -12.13
N ARG A 284 -11.23 -17.72 -12.56
CA ARG A 284 -12.17 -16.66 -12.16
C ARG A 284 -12.41 -15.67 -13.32
N LYS A 285 -13.55 -15.83 -13.99
CA LYS A 285 -13.90 -15.05 -15.20
C LYS A 285 -14.05 -13.54 -14.95
N ASP A 286 -14.46 -13.14 -13.75
CA ASP A 286 -14.72 -11.75 -13.39
C ASP A 286 -13.51 -11.05 -12.74
N ILE A 287 -12.32 -11.68 -12.75
CA ILE A 287 -11.10 -11.08 -12.20
C ILE A 287 -10.62 -9.92 -13.07
N GLU A 288 -10.29 -8.82 -12.42
CA GLU A 288 -9.72 -7.64 -13.04
C GLU A 288 -8.26 -7.46 -12.59
N ILE A 289 -7.42 -6.93 -13.47
CA ILE A 289 -5.98 -6.78 -13.22
C ILE A 289 -5.64 -5.29 -13.14
N SER A 290 -4.87 -4.92 -12.12
CA SER A 290 -4.18 -3.63 -12.03
C SER A 290 -2.68 -3.83 -12.08
N SER A 291 -1.94 -2.82 -12.54
CA SER A 291 -0.49 -2.89 -12.69
C SER A 291 0.15 -1.51 -12.48
N ASP A 292 1.47 -1.52 -12.29
CA ASP A 292 2.32 -0.34 -12.39
C ASP A 292 3.09 -0.36 -13.72
N PHE A 293 3.33 0.83 -14.27
CA PHE A 293 4.12 1.05 -15.49
C PHE A 293 5.17 2.14 -15.27
N ILE A 294 6.39 1.89 -15.74
CA ILE A 294 7.49 2.84 -15.73
C ILE A 294 7.82 3.17 -17.17
N VAL A 295 7.54 4.40 -17.61
CA VAL A 295 7.90 4.88 -18.94
C VAL A 295 9.22 5.64 -18.90
N GLY A 296 9.98 5.59 -19.98
CA GLY A 296 11.27 6.29 -20.08
C GLY A 296 12.37 5.66 -19.25
N TYR A 297 12.28 4.36 -18.95
CA TYR A 297 13.36 3.62 -18.31
C TYR A 297 14.65 3.69 -19.17
N PRO A 298 15.86 3.73 -18.57
CA PRO A 298 17.11 3.86 -19.33
C PRO A 298 17.22 2.83 -20.46
N GLY A 299 17.36 3.32 -21.70
CA GLY A 299 17.43 2.51 -22.92
C GLY A 299 16.08 2.13 -23.56
N GLU A 300 14.96 2.64 -23.06
CA GLU A 300 13.63 2.44 -23.65
C GLU A 300 13.47 3.17 -24.98
N THR A 301 13.27 2.41 -26.05
CA THR A 301 13.01 2.92 -27.41
C THR A 301 11.51 3.06 -27.70
N GLU A 302 11.15 3.68 -28.81
CA GLU A 302 9.74 3.77 -29.22
C GLU A 302 9.12 2.39 -29.46
N THR A 303 9.87 1.43 -30.01
CA THR A 303 9.43 0.03 -30.16
C THR A 303 9.10 -0.60 -28.80
N ASP A 304 9.97 -0.43 -27.80
CA ASP A 304 9.75 -0.94 -26.45
C ASP A 304 8.48 -0.34 -25.80
N PHE A 305 8.24 0.95 -26.07
CA PHE A 305 7.04 1.63 -25.59
C PHE A 305 5.79 1.12 -26.31
N GLN A 306 5.81 0.90 -27.61
CA GLN A 306 4.67 0.32 -28.33
C GLN A 306 4.37 -1.12 -27.87
N GLU A 307 5.38 -1.91 -27.52
CA GLU A 307 5.18 -3.22 -26.90
C GLU A 307 4.46 -3.13 -25.54
N THR A 308 4.71 -2.06 -24.78
CA THR A 308 3.98 -1.77 -23.54
C THR A 308 2.52 -1.43 -23.82
N ILE A 309 2.25 -0.64 -24.87
CA ILE A 309 0.89 -0.30 -25.29
C ILE A 309 0.13 -1.53 -25.79
N ASP A 310 0.77 -2.41 -26.56
CA ASP A 310 0.19 -3.69 -27.00
C ASP A 310 -0.21 -4.56 -25.81
N LEU A 311 0.66 -4.72 -24.80
CA LEU A 311 0.33 -5.45 -23.58
C LEU A 311 -0.88 -4.85 -22.85
N VAL A 312 -0.90 -3.52 -22.70
CA VAL A 312 -2.02 -2.81 -22.05
C VAL A 312 -3.34 -3.06 -22.78
N ASN A 313 -3.34 -2.97 -24.10
CA ASN A 313 -4.53 -3.21 -24.92
C ASN A 313 -5.02 -4.66 -24.84
N ARG A 314 -4.11 -5.64 -24.77
CA ARG A 314 -4.47 -7.07 -24.67
C ARG A 314 -5.09 -7.43 -23.32
N VAL A 315 -4.57 -6.86 -22.23
CA VAL A 315 -5.00 -7.23 -20.88
C VAL A 315 -6.24 -6.43 -20.45
N GLY A 316 -6.27 -5.13 -20.75
CA GLY A 316 -7.34 -4.22 -20.34
C GLY A 316 -7.27 -3.86 -18.86
N PHE A 317 -6.16 -3.29 -18.41
CA PHE A 317 -5.93 -2.99 -17.00
C PHE A 317 -6.87 -1.91 -16.42
N ILE A 318 -7.27 -2.08 -15.16
CA ILE A 318 -7.99 -1.09 -14.36
C ILE A 318 -7.15 -0.66 -13.15
N ASN A 319 -7.50 0.43 -12.48
CA ASN A 319 -6.87 0.93 -11.25
C ASN A 319 -5.33 0.92 -11.29
N SER A 320 -4.76 1.24 -12.46
CA SER A 320 -3.33 1.10 -12.72
C SER A 320 -2.61 2.42 -12.55
N TYR A 321 -1.31 2.32 -12.25
CA TYR A 321 -0.46 3.48 -12.03
C TYR A 321 0.65 3.52 -13.08
N SER A 322 0.99 4.72 -13.51
CA SER A 322 2.05 4.91 -14.50
C SER A 322 2.89 6.13 -14.15
N PHE A 323 4.20 6.00 -14.24
CA PHE A 323 5.15 7.03 -13.85
C PHE A 323 6.28 7.14 -14.86
N ILE A 324 6.86 8.34 -14.99
CA ILE A 324 8.15 8.48 -15.65
C ILE A 324 9.22 7.90 -14.71
N TYR A 325 10.19 7.17 -15.27
CA TYR A 325 11.34 6.70 -14.53
C TYR A 325 12.02 7.84 -13.76
N SER A 326 12.24 7.62 -12.47
CA SER A 326 12.91 8.56 -11.58
C SER A 326 14.11 7.82 -10.97
N PRO A 327 15.36 8.26 -11.24
CA PRO A 327 16.54 7.60 -10.72
C PRO A 327 16.55 7.68 -9.19
N ARG A 328 16.89 6.57 -8.54
CA ARG A 328 17.00 6.48 -7.08
C ARG A 328 18.47 6.30 -6.71
N PRO A 329 19.06 7.21 -5.92
CA PRO A 329 20.44 7.06 -5.46
C PRO A 329 20.69 5.66 -4.88
N GLY A 330 21.80 5.05 -5.28
CA GLY A 330 22.20 3.71 -4.86
C GLY A 330 21.59 2.55 -5.67
N THR A 331 20.68 2.81 -6.62
CA THR A 331 20.12 1.74 -7.46
C THR A 331 20.94 1.53 -8.74
N PRO A 332 21.06 0.30 -9.27
CA PRO A 332 21.83 0.06 -10.51
C PRO A 332 21.37 0.90 -11.72
N ALA A 333 20.07 1.18 -11.82
CA ALA A 333 19.53 1.99 -12.92
C ALA A 333 19.84 3.48 -12.78
N SER A 334 20.20 3.98 -11.59
CA SER A 334 20.48 5.42 -11.40
C SER A 334 21.79 5.87 -12.05
N MET A 335 22.68 4.94 -12.38
CA MET A 335 23.95 5.22 -13.05
C MET A 335 23.83 5.26 -14.58
N LYS A 336 22.66 4.92 -15.13
CA LYS A 336 22.42 4.88 -16.57
C LYS A 336 21.89 6.21 -17.08
N GLU A 337 22.20 6.52 -18.34
CA GLU A 337 21.66 7.69 -19.02
C GLU A 337 20.14 7.60 -19.16
N THR A 338 19.47 8.70 -18.81
CA THR A 338 18.01 8.80 -18.88
C THR A 338 17.56 9.32 -20.24
N ASN A 339 16.43 8.81 -20.72
CA ASN A 339 15.78 9.31 -21.93
C ASN A 339 15.33 10.77 -21.78
N SER A 340 15.06 11.42 -22.92
CA SER A 340 14.53 12.79 -22.97
C SER A 340 13.26 12.94 -22.15
N LEU A 341 13.26 13.88 -21.19
CA LEU A 341 12.09 14.17 -20.35
C LEU A 341 10.87 14.60 -21.17
N SER A 342 11.09 15.32 -22.29
CA SER A 342 10.01 15.75 -23.18
C SER A 342 9.32 14.56 -23.85
N GLU A 343 10.11 13.59 -24.30
CA GLU A 343 9.58 12.36 -24.90
C GLU A 343 8.86 11.49 -23.87
N ASN A 344 9.47 11.31 -22.68
CA ASN A 344 8.87 10.54 -21.58
C ASN A 344 7.52 11.11 -21.15
N LYS A 345 7.35 12.45 -21.15
CA LYS A 345 6.07 13.10 -20.89
C LYS A 345 5.02 12.79 -21.95
N LYS A 346 5.40 12.76 -23.24
CA LYS A 346 4.50 12.37 -24.34
C LYS A 346 4.08 10.90 -24.21
N ARG A 347 5.03 9.99 -23.94
CA ARG A 347 4.77 8.56 -23.71
C ARG A 347 3.84 8.35 -22.51
N LEU A 348 4.13 9.00 -21.37
CA LEU A 348 3.30 8.92 -20.18
C LEU A 348 1.85 9.35 -20.48
N LYS A 349 1.67 10.51 -21.13
CA LYS A 349 0.33 11.02 -21.46
C LYS A 349 -0.44 10.06 -22.37
N LYS A 350 0.23 9.47 -23.38
CA LYS A 350 -0.39 8.47 -24.27
C LYS A 350 -0.82 7.23 -23.49
N LEU A 351 0.06 6.67 -22.66
CA LEU A 351 -0.25 5.50 -21.83
C LEU A 351 -1.40 5.77 -20.86
N GLN A 352 -1.36 6.90 -20.16
CA GLN A 352 -2.41 7.31 -19.22
C GLN A 352 -3.77 7.42 -19.91
N GLY A 353 -3.85 8.03 -21.10
CA GLY A 353 -5.11 8.10 -21.85
C GLY A 353 -5.71 6.73 -22.17
N ILE A 354 -4.89 5.72 -22.47
CA ILE A 354 -5.36 4.34 -22.72
C ILE A 354 -5.85 3.69 -21.43
N LEU A 355 -5.09 3.78 -20.34
CA LEU A 355 -5.48 3.24 -19.03
C LEU A 355 -6.75 3.92 -18.50
N GLU A 356 -6.89 5.23 -18.72
CA GLU A 356 -8.08 6.00 -18.39
C GLU A 356 -9.31 5.50 -19.14
N ASN A 357 -9.18 5.21 -20.44
CA ASN A 357 -10.27 4.67 -21.24
C ASN A 357 -10.72 3.29 -20.75
N PHE A 358 -9.80 2.40 -20.36
CA PHE A 358 -10.15 1.11 -19.76
C PHE A 358 -10.88 1.27 -18.42
N GLN A 359 -10.40 2.17 -17.55
CA GLN A 359 -11.06 2.46 -16.29
C GLN A 359 -12.47 3.04 -16.48
N ILE A 360 -12.62 4.02 -17.38
CA ILE A 360 -13.91 4.63 -17.72
C ILE A 360 -14.86 3.58 -18.27
N SER A 361 -14.38 2.70 -19.16
CA SER A 361 -15.19 1.62 -19.73
C SER A 361 -15.63 0.62 -18.66
N SER A 362 -14.76 0.32 -17.70
CA SER A 362 -15.09 -0.51 -16.54
C SER A 362 -16.14 0.14 -15.65
N ASN A 363 -15.97 1.42 -15.29
CA ASN A 363 -16.92 2.18 -14.48
C ASN A 363 -18.28 2.33 -15.18
N LYS A 364 -18.29 2.51 -16.51
CA LYS A 364 -19.51 2.63 -17.32
C LYS A 364 -20.41 1.41 -17.22
N LYS A 365 -19.86 0.21 -17.01
CA LYS A 365 -20.64 -1.02 -16.79
C LYS A 365 -21.57 -0.92 -15.57
N TYR A 366 -21.26 -0.05 -14.62
CA TYR A 366 -22.10 0.17 -13.44
C TYR A 366 -23.24 1.17 -13.66
N LEU A 367 -23.20 1.96 -14.74
CA LEU A 367 -24.21 3.01 -14.95
C LEU A 367 -25.61 2.39 -15.02
N GLN A 368 -26.52 2.89 -14.17
CA GLN A 368 -27.90 2.42 -14.00
C GLN A 368 -28.04 0.97 -13.50
N THR A 369 -26.97 0.37 -12.98
CA THR A 369 -27.00 -0.96 -12.35
C THR A 369 -26.81 -0.86 -10.84
N PHE A 370 -27.08 -1.97 -10.15
CA PHE A 370 -26.81 -2.10 -8.72
C PHE A 370 -25.41 -2.67 -8.51
N CYS A 371 -24.60 -1.99 -7.71
CA CYS A 371 -23.26 -2.40 -7.33
C CYS A 371 -23.21 -2.73 -5.84
N GLU A 372 -22.57 -3.84 -5.48
CA GLU A 372 -22.30 -4.14 -4.07
C GLU A 372 -21.14 -3.29 -3.54
N VAL A 373 -21.40 -2.59 -2.45
CA VAL A 373 -20.49 -1.64 -1.82
C VAL A 373 -20.33 -2.00 -0.35
N LEU A 374 -19.08 -2.13 0.10
CA LEU A 374 -18.76 -2.16 1.54
C LEU A 374 -18.73 -0.72 2.03
N VAL A 375 -19.66 -0.36 2.92
CA VAL A 375 -19.75 0.99 3.49
C VAL A 375 -18.61 1.18 4.49
N GLU A 376 -17.79 2.21 4.33
CA GLU A 376 -16.64 2.45 5.20
C GLU A 376 -16.89 3.57 6.20
N ASN A 377 -17.52 4.67 5.77
CA ASN A 377 -17.83 5.79 6.65
C ASN A 377 -18.89 6.72 6.06
N LYS A 378 -19.53 7.50 6.93
CA LYS A 378 -20.31 8.68 6.53
C LYS A 378 -19.36 9.84 6.20
N LEU A 379 -19.69 10.64 5.21
CA LEU A 379 -18.97 11.88 4.91
C LEU A 379 -19.38 12.97 5.90
N ASN A 380 -18.41 13.72 6.41
CA ASN A 380 -18.65 14.77 7.40
C ASN A 380 -19.63 15.81 6.85
N ASN A 381 -20.63 16.17 7.67
CA ASN A 381 -21.64 17.20 7.37
C ASN A 381 -22.44 16.97 6.07
N GLN A 382 -22.58 15.72 5.62
CA GLN A 382 -23.33 15.39 4.39
C GLN A 382 -24.19 14.13 4.59
N PRO A 383 -25.35 14.01 3.90
CA PRO A 383 -26.15 12.77 3.84
C PRO A 383 -25.54 11.75 2.86
N LYS A 384 -24.21 11.72 2.78
CA LYS A 384 -23.45 10.91 1.83
C LYS A 384 -22.55 9.96 2.57
N TYR A 385 -22.38 8.78 1.99
CA TYR A 385 -21.51 7.73 2.51
C TYR A 385 -20.42 7.43 1.49
N PHE A 386 -19.33 6.90 2.02
CA PHE A 386 -18.20 6.41 1.26
C PHE A 386 -18.07 4.91 1.46
N GLY A 387 -17.77 4.21 0.37
CA GLY A 387 -17.46 2.80 0.39
C GLY A 387 -16.70 2.37 -0.86
N ARG A 388 -16.42 1.08 -0.97
CA ARG A 388 -15.71 0.53 -2.13
C ARG A 388 -16.39 -0.72 -2.69
N THR A 389 -16.31 -0.87 -4.00
CA THR A 389 -16.77 -2.07 -4.71
C THR A 389 -15.81 -3.24 -4.50
N LYS A 390 -16.18 -4.44 -4.96
CA LYS A 390 -15.28 -5.60 -4.99
C LYS A 390 -14.00 -5.38 -5.81
N TYR A 391 -13.96 -4.38 -6.70
CA TYR A 391 -12.79 -3.99 -7.49
C TYR A 391 -12.04 -2.78 -6.91
N MET A 392 -12.24 -2.44 -5.64
CA MET A 392 -11.62 -1.28 -4.98
C MET A 392 -12.03 0.09 -5.57
N THR A 393 -13.00 0.13 -6.49
CA THR A 393 -13.51 1.39 -7.04
C THR A 393 -14.24 2.15 -5.93
N PRO A 394 -13.85 3.41 -5.64
CA PRO A 394 -14.54 4.22 -4.66
C PRO A 394 -15.97 4.56 -5.11
N VAL A 395 -16.91 4.51 -4.17
CA VAL A 395 -18.31 4.88 -4.38
C VAL A 395 -18.70 5.93 -3.36
N ILE A 396 -19.27 7.04 -3.84
CA ILE A 396 -19.91 8.05 -2.99
C ILE A 396 -21.40 7.99 -3.27
N PHE A 397 -22.22 7.77 -2.25
CA PHE A 397 -23.65 7.59 -2.46
C PHE A 397 -24.49 8.26 -1.38
N GLU A 398 -25.68 8.69 -1.77
CA GLU A 398 -26.68 9.27 -0.87
C GLU A 398 -27.52 8.16 -0.23
N ALA A 399 -27.79 8.28 1.06
CA ALA A 399 -28.65 7.36 1.80
C ALA A 399 -29.19 8.03 3.07
N ASP A 400 -30.41 7.68 3.47
CA ASP A 400 -31.00 8.18 4.71
C ASP A 400 -30.26 7.61 5.93
N HIS A 401 -30.04 6.29 5.93
CA HIS A 401 -29.32 5.58 6.97
C HIS A 401 -28.54 4.39 6.39
N CYS A 402 -27.26 4.28 6.75
CA CYS A 402 -26.42 3.12 6.49
C CYS A 402 -25.46 2.90 7.66
N THR A 403 -25.17 1.64 7.98
CA THR A 403 -24.18 1.30 9.00
C THR A 403 -22.82 1.03 8.34
N PRO A 404 -21.73 1.73 8.73
CA PRO A 404 -20.39 1.33 8.33
C PRO A 404 -20.12 -0.15 8.64
N GLY A 405 -19.53 -0.86 7.68
CA GLY A 405 -19.30 -2.31 7.75
C GLY A 405 -20.35 -3.16 7.04
N GLU A 406 -21.48 -2.60 6.63
CA GLU A 406 -22.48 -3.32 5.84
C GLU A 406 -22.07 -3.45 4.36
N LEU A 407 -22.43 -4.58 3.75
CA LEU A 407 -22.44 -4.76 2.30
C LEU A 407 -23.84 -4.43 1.77
N ILE A 408 -23.94 -3.38 0.95
CA ILE A 408 -25.21 -2.90 0.40
C ILE A 408 -25.17 -2.82 -1.13
N LYS A 409 -26.34 -2.91 -1.76
CA LYS A 409 -26.50 -2.73 -3.21
C LYS A 409 -26.86 -1.29 -3.53
N VAL A 410 -25.88 -0.49 -3.94
CA VAL A 410 -26.05 0.91 -4.34
C VAL A 410 -26.44 0.99 -5.82
N LYS A 411 -27.48 1.77 -6.15
CA LYS A 411 -27.81 2.06 -7.55
C LYS A 411 -26.92 3.20 -8.06
N ILE A 412 -26.10 2.92 -9.07
CA ILE A 412 -25.16 3.89 -9.64
C ILE A 412 -25.87 4.72 -10.71
N ASN A 413 -25.82 6.05 -10.57
CA ASN A 413 -26.48 6.98 -11.50
C ASN A 413 -25.48 7.77 -12.36
N SER A 414 -24.22 7.85 -11.94
CA SER A 414 -23.16 8.59 -12.62
C SER A 414 -21.80 8.07 -12.18
N PHE A 415 -20.77 8.40 -12.94
CA PHE A 415 -19.39 8.05 -12.63
C PHE A 415 -18.43 9.06 -13.24
N ASN A 416 -17.21 9.09 -12.73
CA ASN A 416 -16.08 9.69 -13.43
C ASN A 416 -14.94 8.65 -13.54
N TYR A 417 -13.76 9.07 -14.00
CA TYR A 417 -12.61 8.18 -14.11
C TYR A 417 -12.27 7.48 -12.78
N ASN A 418 -12.35 8.21 -11.65
CA ASN A 418 -11.85 7.72 -10.36
C ASN A 418 -12.90 7.10 -9.45
N ARG A 419 -14.20 7.38 -9.66
CA ARG A 419 -15.25 7.08 -8.67
C ARG A 419 -16.60 6.82 -9.34
N LEU A 420 -17.43 6.06 -8.65
CA LEU A 420 -18.86 5.89 -8.93
C LEU A 420 -19.69 6.76 -7.98
N PHE A 421 -20.86 7.19 -8.46
CA PHE A 421 -21.83 7.92 -7.66
C PHE A 421 -23.21 7.28 -7.77
N GLY A 422 -23.96 7.31 -6.69
CA GLY A 422 -25.26 6.65 -6.66
C GLY A 422 -26.09 7.01 -5.44
N PHE A 423 -27.11 6.20 -5.22
CA PHE A 423 -27.97 6.30 -4.05
C PHE A 423 -28.37 4.91 -3.55
N TYR A 424 -28.67 4.83 -2.27
CA TYR A 424 -29.23 3.66 -1.61
C TYR A 424 -30.52 4.08 -0.91
N LYS A 425 -31.63 3.44 -1.29
CA LYS A 425 -32.91 3.57 -0.58
C LYS A 425 -33.03 2.38 0.35
N SER A 426 -33.05 2.64 1.66
CA SER A 426 -33.35 1.62 2.64
C SER A 426 -34.84 1.25 2.50
N ASN A 427 -35.14 0.02 2.11
CA ASN A 427 -36.53 -0.49 2.12
C ASN A 427 -37.01 -0.81 3.55
N LYS A 428 -36.32 -0.36 4.61
CA LYS A 428 -36.84 -0.44 5.97
C LYS A 428 -37.97 0.59 6.10
N VAL A 429 -39.17 0.15 5.74
CA VAL A 429 -40.41 0.82 6.11
C VAL A 429 -40.38 0.95 7.63
N GLU A 430 -40.35 2.18 8.13
CA GLU A 430 -40.60 2.43 9.54
C GLU A 430 -42.02 1.92 9.83
N ALA A 431 -42.13 0.86 10.62
CA ALA A 431 -43.41 0.45 11.17
C ALA A 431 -43.80 1.48 12.22
N ALA A 432 -45.02 2.02 12.09
CA ALA A 432 -45.58 3.03 12.97
C ALA A 432 -45.70 2.57 14.42
#